data_AF-A0A0E3ZM63-F1
#
_entry.id   AF-A0A0E3ZM63-F1
#
_cell.length_a   1.000
_cell.length_b   1.000
_cell.length_c   1.000
_cell.angle_alpha   90.00
_cell.angle_beta   90.00
_cell.angle_gamma   90.00
#
_symmetry.space_group_name_H-M   'P 1'
#
loop_
_entity.id
_entity.type
_entity.pdbx_description
1 polymer ?
#
loop_
_entity_poly.entity_id
_entity_poly.type
_entity_poly.pdbx_seq_one_letter_code
_entity_poly.pdbx_strand_id
1 'polypeptide(L)'
;MSINSSFLKEMGITEWTSRDAAPELAQTILAAEVSNNQLGEANSELPAVAEVQERRSSGIWWFFGNKPQGDAEILFQNTIRVLGLTPQEWSWKNPADKFNPEQLPQDGTPIVALAFGGAAAQKLSGERDGLPELRETVLAINADGAEDLPLIATFELNQLLSRPKDRALFWQDLLLAKSVLQNI
;
A
#
# COMPACT_ATOMS: atom_id res chain seq x y z
N MET A 1 -22.71 16.04 -30.23
CA MET A 1 -21.47 15.25 -30.44
C MET A 1 -20.32 16.04 -29.87
N SER A 2 -19.64 15.54 -28.84
CA SER A 2 -18.51 16.23 -28.20
C SER A 2 -17.23 15.93 -28.98
N ILE A 3 -16.67 16.94 -29.64
CA ILE A 3 -15.51 16.85 -30.56
C ILE A 3 -14.23 16.42 -29.81
N ASN A 4 -14.19 16.60 -28.49
CA ASN A 4 -13.02 16.28 -27.68
C ASN A 4 -12.83 14.78 -27.45
N SER A 5 -13.91 14.00 -27.34
CA SER A 5 -13.82 12.57 -27.03
C SER A 5 -13.29 11.75 -28.21
N SER A 6 -13.55 12.19 -29.45
CA SER A 6 -13.00 11.53 -30.65
C SER A 6 -11.49 11.76 -30.81
N PHE A 7 -11.00 12.97 -30.51
CA PHE A 7 -9.58 13.30 -30.62
C PHE A 7 -8.73 12.54 -29.60
N LEU A 8 -9.22 12.43 -28.35
CA LEU A 8 -8.51 11.69 -27.31
C LEU A 8 -8.37 10.20 -27.65
N LYS A 9 -9.41 9.60 -28.24
CA LYS A 9 -9.37 8.22 -28.73
C LYS A 9 -8.36 8.03 -29.87
N GLU A 10 -8.27 8.98 -30.80
CA GLU A 10 -7.31 8.94 -31.91
C GLU A 10 -5.84 9.05 -31.41
N MET A 11 -5.62 9.75 -30.30
CA MET A 11 -4.31 9.87 -29.65
C MET A 11 -3.98 8.71 -28.69
N GLY A 12 -4.82 7.68 -28.62
CA GLY A 12 -4.62 6.52 -27.73
C GLY A 12 -4.87 6.80 -26.25
N ILE A 13 -5.55 7.91 -25.93
CA ILE A 13 -5.85 8.32 -24.56
C ILE A 13 -7.26 7.84 -24.19
N THR A 14 -7.36 6.94 -23.23
CA THR A 14 -8.65 6.49 -22.67
C THR A 14 -9.14 7.45 -21.60
N GLU A 15 -10.36 7.96 -21.77
CA GLU A 15 -11.04 8.82 -20.79
C GLU A 15 -11.48 7.99 -19.56
N TRP A 16 -11.27 8.53 -18.35
CA TRP A 16 -11.78 7.94 -17.11
C TRP A 16 -13.26 8.29 -16.94
N THR A 17 -14.15 7.32 -17.16
CA THR A 17 -15.58 7.49 -16.85
C THR A 17 -15.85 7.12 -15.40
N SER A 18 -16.46 8.03 -14.63
CA SER A 18 -16.90 7.72 -13.27
C SER A 18 -17.95 6.59 -13.27
N ARG A 19 -17.81 5.62 -12.37
CA ARG A 19 -18.72 4.46 -12.24
C ARG A 19 -20.07 4.79 -11.60
N ASP A 20 -20.29 6.01 -11.15
CA ASP A 20 -21.52 6.42 -10.45
C ASP A 20 -22.68 6.80 -11.39
N ALA A 21 -22.49 6.77 -12.71
CA ALA A 21 -23.58 6.90 -13.66
C ALA A 21 -24.16 5.52 -14.00
N ALA A 22 -24.99 4.99 -13.11
CA ALA A 22 -25.88 3.87 -13.44
C ALA A 22 -26.85 4.30 -14.57
N PRO A 23 -27.09 3.48 -15.60
CA PRO A 23 -28.05 3.82 -16.64
C PRO A 23 -29.48 3.73 -16.10
N GLU A 24 -30.22 4.83 -16.24
CA GLU A 24 -31.67 4.90 -16.08
C GLU A 24 -32.36 3.85 -16.96
N LEU A 25 -32.72 2.71 -16.37
CA LEU A 25 -33.87 1.92 -16.83
C LEU A 25 -35.12 2.45 -16.12
N ALA A 26 -35.44 3.72 -16.36
CA ALA A 26 -36.64 4.39 -15.87
C ALA A 26 -37.47 4.87 -17.06
N GLN A 27 -37.88 3.96 -17.93
CA GLN A 27 -38.91 4.19 -18.93
C GLN A 27 -39.42 2.83 -19.40
N THR A 28 -40.43 2.31 -18.70
CA THR A 28 -41.56 1.49 -19.18
C THR A 28 -42.16 0.81 -17.95
N ILE A 29 -43.11 1.48 -17.30
CA ILE A 29 -44.38 0.97 -16.73
C ILE A 29 -45.07 2.25 -16.22
N LEU A 30 -45.60 3.02 -17.16
CA LEU A 30 -46.77 3.84 -16.91
C LEU A 30 -47.97 3.00 -17.34
N ALA A 31 -49.07 3.12 -16.59
CA ALA A 31 -50.37 2.49 -16.77
C ALA A 31 -50.60 1.13 -16.06
N ALA A 32 -50.86 1.20 -14.75
CA ALA A 32 -52.06 0.60 -14.20
C ALA A 32 -52.60 1.49 -13.07
N GLU A 33 -53.87 1.82 -13.18
CA GLU A 33 -54.57 2.95 -12.58
C GLU A 33 -55.36 2.54 -11.31
N VAL A 34 -55.37 3.45 -10.32
CA VAL A 34 -56.54 3.90 -9.51
C VAL A 34 -57.00 3.11 -8.26
N SER A 35 -56.97 3.84 -7.12
CA SER A 35 -57.79 3.80 -5.89
C SER A 35 -57.81 2.57 -4.98
N ASN A 36 -57.33 2.67 -3.73
CA ASN A 36 -58.10 3.13 -2.55
C ASN A 36 -57.31 2.93 -1.22
N ASN A 37 -57.37 3.95 -0.36
CA ASN A 37 -57.38 3.97 1.12
C ASN A 37 -56.55 3.01 2.01
N GLN A 38 -55.91 3.66 2.99
CA GLN A 38 -55.72 3.31 4.42
C GLN A 38 -54.51 2.47 4.89
N LEU A 39 -53.69 3.16 5.71
CA LEU A 39 -53.06 2.76 6.98
C LEU A 39 -52.21 1.47 7.02
N GLY A 40 -50.90 1.62 7.25
CA GLY A 40 -50.06 0.53 7.76
C GLY A 40 -48.56 0.74 7.60
N GLU A 41 -47.90 1.04 8.71
CA GLU A 41 -46.54 0.64 9.10
C GLU A 41 -45.32 1.12 8.28
N ALA A 42 -44.52 1.93 8.96
CA ALA A 42 -43.19 2.35 8.55
C ALA A 42 -42.21 1.16 8.54
N ASN A 43 -41.91 0.65 7.35
CA ASN A 43 -40.67 -0.10 7.12
C ASN A 43 -39.57 0.90 6.75
N SER A 44 -38.76 1.25 7.74
CA SER A 44 -37.43 1.81 7.51
C SER A 44 -36.54 0.70 6.96
N GLU A 45 -36.47 0.55 5.64
CA GLU A 45 -35.41 -0.23 5.00
C GLU A 45 -34.09 0.51 5.19
N LEU A 46 -33.24 -0.07 6.04
CA LEU A 46 -31.85 0.33 6.23
C LEU A 46 -31.13 0.38 4.86
N PRO A 47 -30.31 1.40 4.59
CA PRO A 47 -29.46 1.35 3.40
C PRO A 47 -28.50 0.17 3.54
N ALA A 48 -28.42 -0.60 2.44
CA ALA A 48 -27.60 -1.77 2.28
C ALA A 48 -26.24 -1.61 2.95
N VAL A 49 -25.90 -2.61 3.77
CA VAL A 49 -24.57 -2.83 4.31
C VAL A 49 -23.60 -2.68 3.15
N ALA A 50 -22.79 -1.63 3.16
CA ALA A 50 -21.69 -1.49 2.23
C ALA A 50 -20.91 -2.80 2.31
N GLU A 51 -20.83 -3.54 1.20
CA GLU A 51 -19.96 -4.69 1.10
C GLU A 51 -18.60 -4.23 1.60
N VAL A 52 -18.19 -4.78 2.75
CA VAL A 52 -16.84 -4.61 3.27
C VAL A 52 -15.99 -5.26 2.21
N GLN A 53 -15.53 -4.47 1.24
CA GLN A 53 -14.63 -4.92 0.22
C GLN A 53 -13.44 -5.49 0.99
N GLU A 54 -13.35 -6.82 1.02
CA GLU A 54 -12.31 -7.52 1.77
C GLU A 54 -11.00 -6.90 1.33
N ARG A 55 -10.35 -6.19 2.26
CA ARG A 55 -9.04 -5.63 1.99
C ARG A 55 -8.16 -6.83 1.71
N ARG A 56 -7.81 -7.04 0.44
CA ARG A 56 -6.77 -7.99 0.08
C ARG A 56 -5.51 -7.48 0.77
N SER A 57 -5.06 -8.20 1.79
CA SER A 57 -3.79 -7.95 2.44
C SER A 57 -2.75 -7.84 1.34
N SER A 58 -2.07 -6.70 1.29
CA SER A 58 -1.09 -6.46 0.24
C SER A 58 0.19 -7.27 0.46
N GLY A 59 0.36 -7.93 1.62
CA GLY A 59 1.58 -8.62 2.04
C GLY A 59 2.13 -8.08 3.36
N ILE A 60 3.24 -8.65 3.82
CA ILE A 60 3.88 -8.29 5.11
C ILE A 60 5.07 -7.35 4.88
N TRP A 61 5.17 -6.34 5.73
CA TRP A 61 6.28 -5.38 5.73
C TRP A 61 7.22 -5.62 6.90
N TRP A 62 8.49 -5.87 6.61
CA TRP A 62 9.53 -5.92 7.63
C TRP A 62 10.36 -4.65 7.62
N PHE A 63 10.40 -3.97 8.74
CA PHE A 63 11.15 -2.72 8.90
C PHE A 63 12.39 -2.98 9.74
N PHE A 64 13.53 -2.46 9.28
CA PHE A 64 14.83 -2.69 9.90
C PHE A 64 15.55 -1.37 10.16
N GLY A 65 16.24 -1.28 11.30
CA GLY A 65 17.05 -0.10 11.65
C GLY A 65 16.95 0.21 13.14
N ASN A 66 17.35 1.44 13.50
CA ASN A 66 17.21 1.93 14.87
C ASN A 66 15.74 2.04 15.24
N LYS A 67 15.31 1.35 16.31
CA LYS A 67 13.91 1.40 16.75
C LYS A 67 13.48 2.85 16.95
N PRO A 68 12.41 3.31 16.29
CA PRO A 68 12.04 4.71 16.34
C PRO A 68 11.54 5.09 17.74
N GLN A 69 11.85 6.32 18.15
CA GLN A 69 11.47 6.89 19.44
C GLN A 69 11.11 8.37 19.25
N GLY A 70 10.26 8.91 20.12
CA GLY A 70 9.86 10.32 20.08
C GLY A 70 9.24 10.71 18.73
N ASP A 71 9.69 11.81 18.14
CA ASP A 71 9.15 12.30 16.86
C ASP A 71 9.35 11.31 15.69
N ALA A 72 10.41 10.49 15.74
CA ALA A 72 10.66 9.48 14.72
C ALA A 72 9.62 8.34 14.79
N GLU A 73 9.13 8.03 15.99
CA GLU A 73 8.05 7.07 16.19
C GLU A 73 6.74 7.60 15.60
N ILE A 74 6.43 8.89 15.82
CA ILE A 74 5.25 9.53 15.23
C ILE A 74 5.33 9.50 13.70
N LEU A 75 6.50 9.82 13.12
CA LEU A 75 6.72 9.74 11.67
C LEU A 75 6.51 8.32 11.13
N PHE A 76 7.05 7.32 11.84
CA PHE A 76 6.88 5.92 11.46
C PHE A 76 5.42 5.48 11.53
N GLN A 77 4.69 5.82 12.60
CA GLN A 77 3.25 5.52 12.72
C GLN A 77 2.42 6.18 11.62
N ASN A 78 2.78 7.41 11.21
CA ASN A 78 2.14 8.05 10.06
C ASN A 78 2.46 7.31 8.75
N THR A 79 3.68 6.78 8.60
CA THR A 79 4.05 5.94 7.46
C THR A 79 3.19 4.68 7.40
N ILE A 80 3.07 3.94 8.52
CA ILE A 80 2.19 2.77 8.64
C ILE A 80 0.74 3.11 8.24
N ARG A 81 0.23 4.25 8.71
CA ARG A 81 -1.14 4.72 8.38
C ARG A 81 -1.31 5.01 6.89
N VAL A 82 -0.36 5.70 6.26
CA VAL A 82 -0.41 6.05 4.83
C VAL A 82 -0.28 4.81 3.94
N LEU A 83 0.52 3.83 4.37
CA LEU A 83 0.58 2.52 3.71
C LEU A 83 -0.68 1.69 3.92
N GLY A 84 -1.54 2.05 4.89
CA GLY A 84 -2.78 1.35 5.19
C GLY A 84 -2.58 0.03 5.95
N LEU A 85 -1.41 -0.16 6.57
CA LEU A 85 -1.02 -1.42 7.20
C LEU A 85 -1.72 -1.58 8.56
N THR A 86 -2.27 -2.76 8.78
CA THR A 86 -2.77 -3.21 10.08
C THR A 86 -1.63 -3.77 10.94
N PRO A 87 -1.79 -3.88 12.27
CA PRO A 87 -0.73 -4.35 13.17
C PRO A 87 -0.16 -5.74 12.85
N GLN A 88 -0.88 -6.58 12.10
CA GLN A 88 -0.43 -7.91 11.69
C GLN A 88 0.32 -7.92 10.35
N GLU A 89 0.24 -6.85 9.57
CA GLU A 89 0.86 -6.71 8.25
C GLU A 89 2.25 -6.08 8.31
N TRP A 90 2.77 -5.81 9.51
CA TRP A 90 4.12 -5.33 9.66
C TRP A 90 4.79 -5.74 10.96
N SER A 91 6.12 -5.73 10.95
CA SER A 91 6.90 -5.83 12.18
C SER A 91 8.23 -5.08 12.06
N TRP A 92 8.70 -4.57 13.20
CA TRP A 92 10.04 -4.01 13.31
C TRP A 92 11.01 -5.12 13.73
N LYS A 93 12.07 -5.33 12.96
CA LYS A 93 13.08 -6.36 13.14
C LYS A 93 14.43 -5.72 13.44
N ASN A 94 15.30 -6.44 14.14
CA ASN A 94 16.66 -5.99 14.38
C ASN A 94 17.57 -6.55 13.26
N PRO A 95 18.35 -5.70 12.56
CA PRO A 95 19.33 -6.16 11.57
C PRO A 95 20.39 -7.13 12.12
N ALA A 96 20.56 -7.21 13.45
CA ALA A 96 21.50 -8.12 14.10
C ALA A 96 20.92 -9.50 14.43
N ASP A 97 19.61 -9.66 14.39
CA ASP A 97 18.99 -10.94 14.71
C ASP A 97 19.29 -11.94 13.60
N LYS A 98 19.53 -13.19 14.00
CA LYS A 98 19.65 -14.26 13.01
C LYS A 98 18.33 -14.41 12.29
N PHE A 99 18.40 -14.56 10.97
CA PHE A 99 17.23 -14.89 10.19
C PHE A 99 16.67 -16.24 10.66
N ASN A 100 15.37 -16.29 10.93
CA ASN A 100 14.68 -17.53 11.22
C ASN A 100 13.61 -17.75 10.13
N PRO A 101 13.80 -18.73 9.23
CA PRO A 101 12.84 -19.07 8.18
C PRO A 101 11.45 -19.42 8.72
N GLU A 102 11.33 -19.86 9.98
CA GLU A 102 10.03 -20.14 10.62
C GLU A 102 9.15 -18.89 10.77
N GLN A 103 9.72 -17.68 10.64
CA GLN A 103 8.96 -16.43 10.66
C GLN A 103 8.36 -16.07 9.29
N LEU A 104 8.70 -16.81 8.23
CA LEU A 104 8.10 -16.64 6.92
C LEU A 104 6.67 -17.21 6.93
N PRO A 105 5.69 -16.52 6.33
CA PRO A 105 4.34 -17.05 6.16
C PRO A 105 4.36 -18.33 5.34
N GLN A 106 3.68 -19.37 5.83
CA GLN A 106 3.55 -20.64 5.11
C GLN A 106 2.44 -20.62 4.05
N ASP A 107 1.59 -19.60 4.08
CA ASP A 107 0.49 -19.40 3.13
C ASP A 107 0.94 -18.72 1.83
N GLY A 108 2.23 -18.42 1.70
CA GLY A 108 2.79 -17.73 0.53
C GLY A 108 2.53 -16.23 0.51
N THR A 109 2.08 -15.64 1.62
CA THR A 109 1.92 -14.18 1.72
C THR A 109 3.25 -13.48 1.40
N PRO A 110 3.30 -12.55 0.43
CA PRO A 110 4.54 -11.92 0.02
C PRO A 110 5.07 -11.02 1.12
N ILE A 111 6.40 -10.87 1.18
CA ILE A 111 7.09 -10.01 2.15
C ILE A 111 7.96 -9.01 1.41
N VAL A 112 8.03 -7.78 1.93
CA VAL A 112 9.04 -6.80 1.55
C VAL A 112 9.75 -6.27 2.78
N ALA A 113 11.07 -6.18 2.72
CA ALA A 113 11.90 -5.58 3.75
C ALA A 113 12.31 -4.15 3.38
N LEU A 114 12.28 -3.26 4.36
CA LEU A 114 12.73 -1.87 4.24
C LEU A 114 13.77 -1.57 5.33
N ALA A 115 15.00 -1.24 4.92
CA ALA A 115 16.10 -0.90 5.81
C ALA A 115 16.28 0.61 5.92
N PHE A 116 16.04 1.15 7.12
CA PHE A 116 16.32 2.53 7.48
C PHE A 116 17.80 2.70 7.80
N GLY A 117 18.50 3.45 6.95
CA GLY A 117 19.91 3.79 7.08
C GLY A 117 20.87 2.85 6.34
N GLY A 118 22.00 3.40 5.92
CA GLY A 118 23.03 2.65 5.18
C GLY A 118 23.60 1.49 5.99
N ALA A 119 23.80 1.66 7.29
CA ALA A 119 24.32 0.60 8.15
C ALA A 119 23.37 -0.62 8.23
N ALA A 120 22.05 -0.39 8.28
CA ALA A 120 21.08 -1.47 8.28
C ALA A 120 21.03 -2.15 6.90
N ALA A 121 21.02 -1.37 5.82
CA ALA A 121 21.00 -1.87 4.45
C ALA A 121 22.22 -2.76 4.15
N GLN A 122 23.43 -2.22 4.33
CA GLN A 122 24.69 -2.95 4.11
C GLN A 122 24.78 -4.24 4.95
N LYS A 123 24.32 -4.18 6.21
CA LYS A 123 24.34 -5.36 7.08
C LYS A 123 23.42 -6.46 6.59
N LEU A 124 22.24 -6.10 6.09
CA LEU A 124 21.24 -7.06 5.62
C LEU A 124 21.55 -7.58 4.22
N SER A 125 22.05 -6.74 3.31
CA SER A 125 22.36 -7.16 1.94
C SER A 125 23.79 -7.70 1.76
N GLY A 126 24.70 -7.40 2.68
CA GLY A 126 26.13 -7.66 2.53
C GLY A 126 26.85 -6.73 1.55
N GLU A 127 26.14 -5.72 1.01
CA GLU A 127 26.71 -4.74 0.10
C GLU A 127 27.68 -3.79 0.80
N ARG A 128 28.60 -3.20 0.02
CA ARG A 128 29.62 -2.27 0.53
C ARG A 128 29.37 -0.82 0.08
N ASP A 129 28.46 -0.62 -0.86
CA ASP A 129 28.14 0.70 -1.40
C ASP A 129 27.42 1.58 -0.38
N GLY A 130 27.51 2.90 -0.59
CA GLY A 130 26.84 3.87 0.27
C GLY A 130 25.32 3.84 0.11
N LEU A 131 24.62 4.43 1.08
CA LEU A 131 23.15 4.54 1.01
C LEU A 131 22.64 5.20 -0.29
N PRO A 132 23.27 6.27 -0.83
CA PRO A 132 22.83 6.86 -2.10
C PRO A 132 22.78 5.88 -3.26
N GLU A 133 23.74 4.95 -3.32
CA GLU A 133 23.85 3.92 -4.36
C GLU A 133 22.92 2.73 -4.13
N LEU A 134 22.66 2.38 -2.86
CA LEU A 134 21.79 1.25 -2.48
C LEU A 134 20.30 1.56 -2.58
N ARG A 135 19.92 2.84 -2.54
CA ARG A 135 18.53 3.28 -2.67
C ARG A 135 18.00 3.01 -4.08
N GLU A 136 16.67 3.02 -4.20
CA GLU A 136 15.95 2.86 -5.49
C GLU A 136 16.27 1.53 -6.21
N THR A 137 16.89 0.59 -5.51
CA THR A 137 17.26 -0.74 -5.98
C THR A 137 16.57 -1.79 -5.11
N VAL A 138 16.19 -2.91 -5.72
CA VAL A 138 15.68 -4.07 -5.00
C VAL A 138 16.87 -5.00 -4.73
N LEU A 139 17.29 -5.06 -3.47
CA LEU A 139 18.39 -5.90 -2.99
C LEU A 139 17.85 -7.25 -2.50
N ALA A 140 18.74 -8.23 -2.35
CA ALA A 140 18.46 -9.48 -1.65
C ALA A 140 18.96 -9.40 -0.20
N ILE A 141 18.29 -10.07 0.74
CA ILE A 141 18.85 -10.28 2.07
C ILE A 141 19.92 -11.37 2.01
N ASN A 142 21.12 -11.05 2.49
CA ASN A 142 22.24 -11.97 2.61
C ASN A 142 22.16 -12.72 3.95
N ALA A 143 21.21 -13.64 4.03
CA ALA A 143 21.06 -14.58 5.13
C ALA A 143 20.47 -15.89 4.62
N ASP A 144 20.93 -17.01 5.18
CA ASP A 144 20.47 -18.35 4.80
C ASP A 144 18.93 -18.48 4.92
N GLY A 145 18.27 -18.77 3.80
CA GLY A 145 16.81 -18.93 3.70
C GLY A 145 16.02 -17.62 3.56
N ALA A 146 16.69 -16.49 3.34
CA ALA A 146 16.09 -15.17 3.09
C ALA A 146 16.53 -14.56 1.74
N GLU A 147 17.27 -15.30 0.92
CA GLU A 147 17.95 -14.77 -0.26
C GLU A 147 16.99 -14.21 -1.31
N ASP A 148 15.77 -14.75 -1.36
CA ASP A 148 14.71 -14.30 -2.26
C ASP A 148 13.90 -13.13 -1.69
N LEU A 149 14.15 -12.71 -0.45
CA LEU A 149 13.37 -11.65 0.18
C LEU A 149 13.84 -10.27 -0.30
N PRO A 150 12.96 -9.48 -0.93
CA PRO A 150 13.34 -8.18 -1.47
C PRO A 150 13.57 -7.16 -0.35
N LEU A 151 14.72 -6.52 -0.39
CA LEU A 151 15.16 -5.49 0.53
C LEU A 151 15.30 -4.15 -0.19
N ILE A 152 14.63 -3.12 0.32
CA ILE A 152 14.78 -1.75 -0.15
C ILE A 152 15.52 -0.95 0.92
N ALA A 153 16.58 -0.25 0.55
CA ALA A 153 17.28 0.68 1.44
C ALA A 153 16.60 2.06 1.42
N THR A 154 16.58 2.75 2.56
CA THR A 154 16.07 4.12 2.65
C THR A 154 16.76 4.94 3.75
N PHE A 155 16.44 6.22 3.88
CA PHE A 155 17.00 7.12 4.89
C PHE A 155 16.60 6.74 6.31
N GLU A 156 17.44 7.07 7.29
CA GLU A 156 17.08 6.99 8.71
C GLU A 156 15.88 7.90 9.04
N LEU A 157 14.97 7.46 9.91
CA LEU A 157 13.79 8.25 10.28
C LEU A 157 14.15 9.62 10.88
N ASN A 158 15.20 9.68 11.70
CA ASN A 158 15.69 10.94 12.27
C ASN A 158 16.26 11.89 11.21
N GLN A 159 16.81 11.37 10.12
CA GLN A 159 17.23 12.18 8.99
C GLN A 159 16.04 12.80 8.27
N LEU A 160 14.96 12.05 8.08
CA LEU A 160 13.73 12.54 7.45
C LEU A 160 13.03 13.65 8.25
N LEU A 161 13.22 13.69 9.57
CA LEU A 161 12.75 14.78 10.42
C LEU A 161 13.55 16.08 10.18
N SER A 162 14.87 15.97 10.02
CA SER A 162 15.77 17.11 9.89
C SER A 162 15.95 17.61 8.45
N ARG A 163 15.67 16.77 7.44
CA ARG A 163 15.89 17.08 6.02
C ARG A 163 14.62 16.84 5.21
N PRO A 164 13.74 17.84 5.08
CA PRO A 164 12.46 17.69 4.37
C PRO A 164 12.60 17.25 2.91
N LYS A 165 13.70 17.61 2.24
CA LYS A 165 13.99 17.19 0.85
C LYS A 165 14.10 15.66 0.72
N ASP A 166 14.59 14.99 1.75
CA ASP A 166 14.80 13.54 1.75
C ASP A 166 13.46 12.79 1.88
N ARG A 167 12.37 13.45 2.28
CA ARG A 167 11.03 12.84 2.38
C ARG A 167 10.44 12.45 1.03
N ALA A 168 10.71 13.22 -0.02
CA ALA A 168 10.26 12.89 -1.36
C ALA A 168 10.94 11.60 -1.88
N LEU A 169 12.24 11.48 -1.60
CA LEU A 169 13.04 10.30 -1.92
C LEU A 169 12.62 9.07 -1.08
N PHE A 170 12.35 9.26 0.21
CA PHE A 170 11.74 8.22 1.05
C PHE A 170 10.39 7.75 0.51
N TRP A 171 9.55 8.66 0.02
CA TRP A 171 8.28 8.28 -0.60
C TRP A 171 8.48 7.44 -1.86
N GLN A 172 9.50 7.75 -2.67
CA GLN A 172 9.87 6.92 -3.82
C GLN A 172 10.29 5.51 -3.39
N ASP A 173 11.08 5.37 -2.31
CA ASP A 173 11.48 4.06 -1.78
C ASP A 173 10.27 3.26 -1.29
N LEU A 174 9.31 3.91 -0.62
CA LEU A 174 8.06 3.27 -0.18
C LEU A 174 7.19 2.80 -1.35
N LEU A 175 7.10 3.60 -2.42
CA LEU A 175 6.38 3.22 -3.62
C LEU A 175 7.05 2.07 -4.35
N LEU A 176 8.39 2.05 -4.40
CA LEU A 176 9.15 0.92 -4.92
C LEU A 176 8.84 -0.35 -4.12
N ALA A 177 8.96 -0.30 -2.79
CA ALA A 177 8.66 -1.43 -1.92
C ALA A 177 7.23 -1.95 -2.09
N LYS A 178 6.25 -1.04 -2.21
CA LYS A 178 4.87 -1.40 -2.49
C LYS A 178 4.70 -2.06 -3.87
N SER A 179 5.39 -1.54 -4.88
CA SER A 179 5.33 -2.11 -6.24
C SER A 179 5.93 -3.51 -6.30
N VAL A 180 7.02 -3.76 -5.56
CA VAL A 180 7.61 -5.10 -5.43
C VAL A 180 6.59 -6.05 -4.84
N LEU A 181 5.99 -5.69 -3.71
CA LEU A 181 5.00 -6.52 -3.02
C LEU A 181 3.77 -6.88 -3.88
N GLN A 182 3.39 -6.00 -4.81
CA GLN A 182 2.27 -6.21 -5.72
C GLN A 182 2.60 -7.06 -6.95
N ASN A 183 3.88 -7.29 -7.25
CA ASN A 183 4.34 -8.00 -8.44
C ASN A 183 5.13 -9.28 -8.12
N ILE A 184 5.06 -9.76 -6.87
CA ILE A 184 5.57 -11.09 -6.45
C ILE A 184 4.53 -12.15 -6.78
#